data_AF-A0A132A583-F1
#
_entry.id   AF-A0A132A583-F1
#
_cell.length_a   1.000
_cell.length_b   1.000
_cell.length_c   1.000
_cell.angle_alpha   90.00
_cell.angle_beta   90.00
_cell.angle_gamma   90.00
#
_symmetry.space_group_name_H-M   'P 1'
#
loop_
_entity.id
_entity.type
_entity.pdbx_description
1 polymer ?
#
loop_
_entity_poly.entity_id
_entity_poly.type
_entity_poly.pdbx_seq_one_letter_code
_entity_poly.pdbx_strand_id
1 'polypeptide(L)'
;MARYLARARRELLASFFQRRIGRRSYPFSVMMWMQEIKHFQYCSKQLVLLNGRKSFLTPLWELCSLTLGYTSGMLGKQASMAATVAVEKTISEHYDNQIRALLIDDIDAHREVIADLSQIRDDEQDHHDLALANDAENTFGYDLFSSIISNGCKIAIQIAQRI
;
A
#
# COMPACT_ATOMS: atom_id res chain seq x y z
N MET A 1 8.25 9.08 -34.13
CA MET A 1 9.52 8.93 -33.38
C MET A 1 9.35 9.09 -31.86
N ALA A 2 8.92 10.25 -31.34
CA ALA A 2 8.84 10.50 -29.88
C ALA A 2 7.93 9.55 -29.09
N ARG A 3 6.74 9.22 -29.62
CA ARG A 3 5.81 8.25 -28.99
C ARG A 3 6.37 6.82 -28.96
N TYR A 4 7.17 6.45 -29.95
CA TYR A 4 7.83 5.15 -30.04
C TYR A 4 8.96 5.02 -29.01
N LEU A 5 9.79 6.06 -28.89
CA LEU A 5 10.84 6.13 -27.88
C LEU A 5 10.28 6.14 -26.45
N ALA A 6 9.16 6.84 -26.21
CA ALA A 6 8.48 6.82 -24.91
C ALA A 6 7.88 5.45 -24.57
N ARG A 7 7.34 4.72 -25.57
CA ARG A 7 6.84 3.36 -25.39
C ARG A 7 7.98 2.37 -25.11
N ALA A 8 9.04 2.40 -25.92
CA ALA A 8 10.21 1.54 -25.72
C ALA A 8 10.88 1.76 -24.37
N ARG A 9 10.97 3.02 -23.90
CA ARG A 9 11.47 3.34 -22.55
C ARG A 9 10.59 2.76 -21.44
N ARG A 10 9.26 2.82 -21.57
CA ARG A 10 8.32 2.22 -20.61
C ARG A 10 8.43 0.69 -20.58
N GLU A 11 8.55 0.05 -21.73
CA GLU A 11 8.72 -1.42 -21.83
C GLU A 11 10.08 -1.88 -21.28
N LEU A 12 11.14 -1.12 -21.51
CA LEU A 12 12.46 -1.36 -20.91
C LEU A 12 12.42 -1.23 -19.38
N LEU A 13 11.77 -0.19 -18.86
CA LEU A 13 11.62 0.00 -17.41
C LEU A 13 10.76 -1.11 -16.78
N ALA A 14 9.65 -1.48 -17.41
CA ALA A 14 8.80 -2.58 -16.95
C ALA A 14 9.57 -3.92 -16.94
N SER A 15 10.32 -4.22 -18.02
CA SER A 15 11.12 -5.45 -18.11
C SER A 15 12.33 -5.46 -17.17
N PHE A 16 12.89 -4.29 -16.85
CA PHE A 16 13.94 -4.14 -15.84
C PHE A 16 13.39 -4.39 -14.43
N PHE A 17 12.24 -3.79 -14.11
CA PHE A 17 11.57 -3.97 -12.83
C PHE A 17 11.10 -5.42 -12.64
N GLN A 18 10.50 -6.02 -13.68
CA GLN A 18 10.14 -7.44 -13.68
C GLN A 18 11.33 -8.36 -13.44
N ARG A 19 12.52 -8.01 -13.98
CA ARG A 19 13.75 -8.76 -13.71
C ARG A 19 14.21 -8.63 -12.26
N ARG A 20 14.02 -7.47 -11.63
CA ARG A 20 14.39 -7.21 -10.22
C ARG A 20 13.45 -7.87 -9.21
N ILE A 21 12.15 -7.81 -9.44
CA ILE A 21 11.11 -8.45 -8.60
C ILE A 21 11.04 -9.97 -8.84
N GLY A 22 11.47 -10.41 -10.02
CA GLY A 22 11.47 -11.80 -10.43
C GLY A 22 10.16 -12.21 -11.10
N ARG A 23 10.27 -13.12 -12.08
CA ARG A 23 9.13 -13.56 -12.90
C ARG A 23 8.00 -14.19 -12.10
N ARG A 24 8.31 -14.88 -10.99
CA ARG A 24 7.32 -15.57 -10.15
C ARG A 24 6.50 -14.58 -9.30
N SER A 25 7.13 -13.53 -8.80
CA SER A 25 6.50 -12.53 -7.90
C SER A 25 5.76 -11.44 -8.65
N TYR A 26 6.18 -11.13 -9.88
CA TYR A 26 5.61 -10.04 -10.68
C TYR A 26 4.08 -10.10 -10.88
N PRO A 27 3.45 -11.26 -11.19
CA PRO A 27 2.00 -11.33 -11.33
C PRO A 27 1.25 -10.93 -10.04
N PHE A 28 1.78 -11.33 -8.89
CA PHE A 28 1.23 -10.96 -7.59
C PHE A 28 1.36 -9.46 -7.32
N SER A 29 2.51 -8.86 -7.63
CA SER A 29 2.68 -7.40 -7.52
C SER A 29 1.69 -6.63 -8.40
N VAL A 30 1.38 -7.14 -9.59
CA VAL A 30 0.36 -6.53 -10.47
C VAL A 30 -1.05 -6.70 -9.89
N MET A 31 -1.37 -7.88 -9.35
CA MET A 31 -2.66 -8.15 -8.69
C MET A 31 -2.87 -7.20 -7.50
N MET A 32 -1.90 -7.12 -6.58
CA MET A 32 -1.96 -6.23 -5.41
C MET A 32 -2.14 -4.77 -5.85
N TRP A 33 -1.37 -4.32 -6.85
CA TRP A 33 -1.52 -2.97 -7.40
C TRP A 33 -2.92 -2.70 -7.98
N MET A 34 -3.54 -3.69 -8.63
CA MET A 34 -4.92 -3.55 -9.12
C MET A 34 -5.94 -3.48 -7.99
N GLN A 35 -5.72 -4.16 -6.86
CA GLN A 35 -6.53 -4.02 -5.65
C GLN A 35 -6.35 -2.63 -5.03
N GLU A 36 -5.10 -2.16 -4.91
CA GLU A 36 -4.81 -0.82 -4.38
C GLU A 36 -5.47 0.32 -5.17
N ILE A 37 -5.58 0.19 -6.49
CA ILE A 37 -6.34 1.15 -7.30
C ILE A 37 -7.81 1.18 -6.88
N LYS A 38 -8.42 0.02 -6.60
CA LYS A 38 -9.82 -0.05 -6.14
C LYS A 38 -9.97 0.52 -4.74
N HIS A 39 -9.05 0.22 -3.82
CA HIS A 39 -9.03 0.78 -2.47
C HIS A 39 -8.93 2.30 -2.52
N PHE A 40 -8.00 2.84 -3.31
CA PHE A 40 -7.85 4.27 -3.51
C PHE A 40 -9.10 4.94 -4.11
N GLN A 41 -9.74 4.30 -5.10
CA GLN A 41 -10.98 4.80 -5.69
C GLN A 41 -12.12 4.83 -4.69
N TYR A 42 -12.27 3.78 -3.89
CA TYR A 42 -13.24 3.71 -2.81
C TYR A 42 -13.01 4.84 -1.78
N CYS A 43 -11.79 4.95 -1.23
CA CYS A 43 -11.46 5.98 -0.25
C CYS A 43 -11.65 7.40 -0.82
N SER A 44 -11.29 7.62 -2.08
CA SER A 44 -11.51 8.91 -2.76
C SER A 44 -12.99 9.25 -2.87
N LYS A 45 -13.84 8.25 -3.16
CA LYS A 45 -15.31 8.42 -3.20
C LYS A 45 -15.84 8.75 -1.80
N GLN A 46 -15.41 8.03 -0.77
CA GLN A 46 -15.85 8.26 0.60
C GLN A 46 -15.47 9.65 1.11
N LEU A 47 -14.26 10.13 0.79
CA LEU A 47 -13.85 11.51 1.12
C LEU A 47 -14.84 12.55 0.55
N VAL A 48 -15.30 12.37 -0.69
CA VAL A 48 -16.28 13.29 -1.30
C VAL A 48 -17.65 13.17 -0.62
N LEU A 49 -18.14 11.95 -0.39
CA LEU A 49 -19.46 11.71 0.22
C LEU A 49 -19.57 12.27 1.64
N LEU A 50 -18.49 12.16 2.41
CA LEU A 50 -18.42 12.63 3.80
C LEU A 50 -18.07 14.12 3.92
N ASN A 51 -18.00 14.87 2.80
CA ASN A 51 -17.48 16.24 2.74
C ASN A 51 -16.09 16.38 3.39
N GLY A 52 -15.30 15.31 3.35
CA GLY A 52 -13.91 15.28 3.78
C GLY A 52 -13.01 15.98 2.79
N ARG A 53 -11.84 16.42 3.26
CA ARG A 53 -10.79 17.00 2.43
C ARG A 53 -9.56 16.11 2.44
N LYS A 54 -8.81 16.10 1.34
CA LYS A 54 -7.46 15.51 1.34
C LYS A 54 -6.56 16.31 2.28
N SER A 55 -5.63 15.62 2.95
CA SER A 55 -4.64 16.28 3.79
C SER A 55 -3.80 17.26 2.98
N PHE A 56 -3.43 18.39 3.57
CA PHE A 56 -2.52 19.35 2.91
C PHE A 56 -1.16 18.71 2.57
N LEU A 57 -0.74 17.71 3.35
CA LEU A 57 0.51 16.98 3.12
C LEU A 57 0.38 15.84 2.10
N THR A 58 -0.75 15.68 1.42
CA THR A 58 -0.92 14.63 0.38
C THR A 58 0.22 14.59 -0.63
N PRO A 59 0.70 15.73 -1.20
CA PRO A 59 1.82 15.69 -2.16
C PRO A 59 3.13 15.16 -1.57
N LEU A 60 3.36 15.41 -0.27
CA LEU A 60 4.53 14.89 0.44
C LEU A 60 4.42 13.37 0.60
N TRP A 61 3.25 12.87 1.01
CA TRP A 61 3.02 11.45 1.20
C TRP A 61 3.10 10.66 -0.11
N GLU A 62 2.59 11.21 -1.21
CA GLU A 62 2.73 10.64 -2.56
C GLU A 62 4.20 10.52 -2.98
N LEU A 63 5.03 11.53 -2.68
CA LEU A 63 6.45 11.48 -2.97
C LEU A 63 7.17 10.42 -2.12
N CYS A 64 6.81 10.31 -0.84
CA CYS A 64 7.37 9.32 0.07
C CYS A 64 7.02 7.89 -0.37
N SER A 65 5.76 7.62 -0.72
CA SER A 65 5.32 6.29 -1.16
C SER A 65 5.97 5.87 -2.48
N LEU A 66 6.05 6.79 -3.45
CA LEU A 66 6.74 6.55 -4.71
C LEU A 66 8.23 6.25 -4.50
N THR A 67 8.89 7.00 -3.62
CA THR A 67 10.29 6.80 -3.28
C THR A 67 10.50 5.44 -2.61
N LEU A 68 9.65 5.07 -1.64
CA LEU A 68 9.70 3.78 -0.95
C LEU A 68 9.51 2.61 -1.93
N GLY A 69 8.49 2.65 -2.78
CA GLY A 69 8.21 1.59 -3.76
C GLY A 69 9.32 1.47 -4.81
N TYR A 70 9.83 2.60 -5.31
CA TYR A 70 10.93 2.59 -6.27
C TYR A 70 12.23 2.02 -5.68
N THR A 71 12.62 2.50 -4.50
CA THR A 71 13.87 2.09 -3.84
C THR A 71 13.84 0.64 -3.40
N SER A 72 12.77 0.19 -2.76
CA SER A 72 12.60 -1.22 -2.36
C SER A 72 12.58 -2.16 -3.56
N GLY A 73 11.90 -1.81 -4.65
CA GLY A 73 11.90 -2.59 -5.89
C GLY A 73 13.26 -2.64 -6.58
N MET A 74 14.06 -1.56 -6.51
CA MET A 74 15.44 -1.56 -7.01
C MET A 74 16.37 -2.46 -6.20
N LEU A 75 16.20 -2.49 -4.87
CA LEU A 75 16.95 -3.37 -3.97
C LEU A 75 16.64 -4.86 -4.23
N GLY A 76 15.46 -5.16 -4.78
CA GLY A 76 15.10 -6.45 -5.36
C GLY A 76 13.85 -7.06 -4.72
N LYS A 77 13.54 -8.31 -5.10
CA LYS A 77 12.34 -9.03 -4.64
C LYS A 77 12.16 -8.97 -3.12
N GLN A 78 13.15 -9.42 -2.35
CA GLN A 78 13.03 -9.57 -0.89
C GLN A 78 12.71 -8.23 -0.22
N ALA A 79 13.48 -7.19 -0.54
CA ALA A 79 13.27 -5.84 0.00
C ALA A 79 11.91 -5.25 -0.38
N SER A 80 11.45 -5.48 -1.62
CA SER A 80 10.10 -5.09 -2.04
C SER A 80 9.02 -5.80 -1.22
N MET A 81 9.17 -7.11 -0.99
CA MET A 81 8.21 -7.88 -0.19
C MET A 81 8.25 -7.48 1.29
N ALA A 82 9.43 -7.21 1.86
CA ALA A 82 9.56 -6.68 3.22
C ALA A 82 8.90 -5.31 3.39
N ALA A 83 9.03 -4.44 2.38
CA ALA A 83 8.33 -3.15 2.38
C ALA A 83 6.81 -3.35 2.37
N THR A 84 6.29 -4.24 1.52
CA THR A 84 4.86 -4.62 1.51
C THR A 84 4.42 -5.13 2.88
N VAL A 85 5.12 -6.12 3.48
CA VAL A 85 4.78 -6.63 4.82
C VAL A 85 4.69 -5.51 5.85
N ALA A 86 5.66 -4.60 5.88
CA ALA A 86 5.69 -3.52 6.86
C ALA A 86 4.54 -2.50 6.66
N VAL A 87 4.21 -2.17 5.41
CA VAL A 87 3.10 -1.28 5.06
C VAL A 87 1.77 -1.95 5.38
N GLU A 88 1.51 -3.15 4.83
CA GLU A 88 0.19 -3.77 4.93
C GLU A 88 -0.16 -4.18 6.35
N LYS A 89 0.81 -4.58 7.16
CA LYS A 89 0.59 -4.76 8.60
C LYS A 89 0.07 -3.47 9.25
N THR A 90 0.70 -2.34 8.92
CA THR A 90 0.37 -1.05 9.50
C THR A 90 -0.99 -0.54 9.01
N ILE A 91 -1.31 -0.76 7.74
CA ILE A 91 -2.59 -0.37 7.13
C ILE A 91 -3.73 -1.26 7.64
N SER A 92 -3.51 -2.58 7.75
CA SER A 92 -4.48 -3.51 8.34
C SER A 92 -4.81 -3.15 9.79
N GLU A 93 -3.78 -2.88 10.61
CA GLU A 93 -3.95 -2.38 11.99
C GLU A 93 -4.76 -1.08 12.02
N HIS A 94 -4.56 -0.19 11.04
CA HIS A 94 -5.29 1.06 10.93
C HIS A 94 -6.78 0.85 10.61
N TYR A 95 -7.10 0.03 9.62
CA TYR A 95 -8.48 -0.28 9.26
C TYR A 95 -9.21 -1.00 10.39
N ASP A 96 -8.55 -1.92 11.09
CA ASP A 96 -9.12 -2.56 12.29
C ASP A 96 -9.54 -1.54 13.35
N ASN A 97 -8.70 -0.53 13.60
CA ASN A 97 -9.03 0.53 14.54
C ASN A 97 -10.19 1.42 14.04
N GLN A 98 -10.25 1.71 12.74
CA GLN A 98 -11.38 2.45 12.15
C GLN A 98 -12.69 1.66 12.27
N ILE A 99 -12.69 0.37 11.92
CA ILE A 99 -13.84 -0.51 12.04
C ILE A 99 -14.34 -0.56 13.49
N ARG A 100 -13.43 -0.73 14.45
CA ARG A 100 -13.78 -0.71 15.88
C ARG A 100 -14.41 0.62 16.31
N ALA A 101 -13.89 1.74 15.84
CA ALA A 101 -14.45 3.05 16.14
C ALA A 101 -15.89 3.19 15.59
N LEU A 102 -16.12 2.76 14.35
CA LEU A 102 -17.44 2.80 13.71
C LEU A 102 -18.45 1.87 14.39
N LEU A 103 -18.02 0.68 14.83
CA LEU A 103 -18.85 -0.27 15.58
C LEU A 103 -19.30 0.30 16.93
N ILE A 104 -18.45 1.08 17.60
CA ILE A 104 -18.75 1.71 18.88
C ILE A 104 -19.67 2.92 18.70
N ASP A 105 -19.51 3.66 17.59
CA ASP A 105 -20.30 4.86 17.30
C ASP A 105 -21.76 4.52 16.97
N ASP A 106 -22.00 3.80 15.87
CA ASP A 106 -23.33 3.31 15.46
C ASP A 106 -23.19 2.22 14.39
N ILE A 107 -23.43 0.97 14.78
CA ILE A 107 -23.27 -0.18 13.88
C ILE A 107 -24.25 -0.17 12.70
N ASP A 108 -25.48 0.30 12.91
CA ASP A 108 -26.51 0.24 11.87
C ASP A 108 -26.33 1.40 10.89
N ALA A 109 -25.95 2.58 11.37
CA ALA A 109 -25.63 3.71 10.51
C ALA A 109 -24.39 3.46 9.65
N HIS A 110 -23.38 2.76 10.17
CA HIS A 110 -22.09 2.55 9.48
C HIS A 110 -21.94 1.17 8.84
N ARG A 111 -23.01 0.37 8.79
CA ARG A 111 -22.97 -1.04 8.35
C ARG A 111 -22.26 -1.25 7.01
N GLU A 112 -22.59 -0.44 6.00
CA GLU A 112 -21.99 -0.55 4.67
C GLU A 112 -20.49 -0.21 4.69
N VAL A 113 -20.11 0.89 5.36
CA VAL A 113 -18.71 1.32 5.47
C VAL A 113 -17.88 0.30 6.24
N ILE A 114 -18.45 -0.29 7.31
CA ILE A 114 -17.80 -1.36 8.08
C ILE A 114 -17.54 -2.58 7.19
N ALA A 115 -18.52 -2.98 6.36
CA ALA A 115 -18.36 -4.12 5.45
C ALA A 115 -17.26 -3.85 4.41
N ASP A 116 -17.28 -2.68 3.78
CA ASP A 116 -16.29 -2.29 2.77
C ASP A 116 -14.88 -2.18 3.38
N LEU A 117 -14.73 -1.56 4.55
CA LEU A 117 -13.43 -1.49 5.24
C LEU A 117 -12.94 -2.86 5.70
N SER A 118 -13.84 -3.75 6.10
CA SER A 118 -13.48 -5.13 6.47
C SER A 118 -12.93 -5.89 5.27
N GLN A 119 -13.56 -5.74 4.10
CA GLN A 119 -13.05 -6.33 2.87
C GLN A 119 -11.67 -5.78 2.51
N ILE A 120 -11.47 -4.46 2.57
CA ILE A 120 -10.17 -3.85 2.29
C ILE A 120 -9.11 -4.39 3.26
N ARG A 121 -9.41 -4.41 4.57
CA ARG A 121 -8.49 -4.98 5.57
C ARG A 121 -8.13 -6.43 5.27
N ASP A 122 -9.09 -7.25 4.88
CA ASP A 122 -8.84 -8.66 4.57
C ASP A 122 -7.96 -8.81 3.32
N ASP A 123 -8.17 -7.96 2.29
CA ASP A 123 -7.28 -7.86 1.13
C ASP A 123 -5.85 -7.47 1.54
N GLU A 124 -5.67 -6.49 2.44
CA GLU A 124 -4.34 -6.08 2.94
C GLU A 124 -3.64 -7.20 3.73
N GLN A 125 -4.41 -7.98 4.50
CA GLN A 125 -3.89 -9.13 5.23
C GLN A 125 -3.41 -10.23 4.26
N ASP A 126 -4.16 -10.47 3.19
CA ASP A 126 -3.74 -11.40 2.13
C ASP A 126 -2.46 -10.93 1.42
N HIS A 127 -2.31 -9.62 1.18
CA HIS A 127 -1.09 -9.03 0.59
C HIS A 127 0.11 -9.22 1.52
N HIS A 128 -0.07 -8.97 2.82
CA HIS A 128 0.93 -9.20 3.85
C HIS A 128 1.41 -10.66 3.86
N ASP A 129 0.48 -11.61 3.90
CA ASP A 129 0.79 -13.04 3.98
C ASP A 129 1.45 -13.55 2.69
N LEU A 130 1.00 -13.05 1.54
CA LEU A 130 1.62 -13.32 0.26
C LEU A 130 3.05 -12.79 0.19
N ALA A 131 3.31 -11.61 0.74
CA ALA A 131 4.65 -11.03 0.78
C ALA A 131 5.58 -11.84 1.70
N LEU A 132 5.11 -12.28 2.87
CA LEU A 132 5.84 -13.23 3.73
C LEU A 132 6.18 -14.53 2.99
N ALA A 133 5.19 -15.12 2.30
CA ALA A 133 5.39 -16.33 1.49
C ALA A 133 6.35 -16.12 0.30
N ASN A 134 6.68 -14.88 -0.04
CA ASN A 134 7.60 -14.50 -1.10
C ASN A 134 8.93 -13.95 -0.59
N ASP A 135 9.47 -14.55 0.48
CA ASP A 135 10.84 -14.29 0.98
C ASP A 135 11.05 -12.89 1.57
N ALA A 136 10.01 -12.22 2.07
CA ALA A 136 10.16 -10.92 2.73
C ALA A 136 11.21 -10.96 3.86
N GLU A 137 11.14 -11.98 4.73
CA GLU A 137 12.02 -12.14 5.90
C GLU A 137 13.49 -12.39 5.53
N ASN A 138 13.76 -12.78 4.28
CA ASN A 138 15.13 -12.97 3.78
C ASN A 138 15.82 -11.63 3.42
N THR A 139 15.15 -10.49 3.62
CA THR A 139 15.74 -9.17 3.43
C THR A 139 16.86 -8.92 4.43
N PHE A 140 18.00 -8.39 3.96
CA PHE A 140 19.09 -8.00 4.85
C PHE A 140 18.61 -6.93 5.85
N GLY A 141 18.74 -7.24 7.15
CA GLY A 141 18.28 -6.34 8.22
C GLY A 141 16.75 -6.19 8.28
N TYR A 142 15.99 -7.24 7.91
CA TYR A 142 14.53 -7.26 7.85
C TYR A 142 13.84 -6.54 9.02
N ASP A 143 14.15 -6.89 10.28
CA ASP A 143 13.47 -6.30 11.43
C ASP A 143 13.65 -4.79 11.51
N LEU A 144 14.87 -4.30 11.27
CA LEU A 144 15.17 -2.87 11.27
C LEU A 144 14.49 -2.17 10.10
N PHE A 145 14.58 -2.75 8.90
CA PHE A 145 13.98 -2.23 7.69
C PHE A 145 12.45 -2.10 7.83
N SER A 146 11.79 -3.17 8.25
CA SER A 146 10.35 -3.23 8.48
C SER A 146 9.91 -2.28 9.60
N SER A 147 10.70 -2.16 10.67
CA SER A 147 10.40 -1.22 11.77
C SER A 147 10.44 0.24 11.33
N ILE A 148 11.44 0.63 10.52
CA ILE A 148 11.54 1.99 9.99
C ILE A 148 10.31 2.32 9.13
N ILE A 149 9.94 1.41 8.23
CA ILE A 149 8.78 1.60 7.34
C ILE A 149 7.50 1.66 8.14
N SER A 150 7.24 0.69 9.02
CA SER A 150 6.03 0.64 9.83
C SER A 150 5.87 1.90 10.70
N ASN A 151 6.94 2.33 11.39
CA ASN A 151 6.89 3.55 12.19
C ASN A 151 6.65 4.79 11.32
N GLY A 152 7.28 4.87 10.14
CA GLY A 152 7.03 5.94 9.17
C GLY A 152 5.57 6.01 8.73
N CYS A 153 4.96 4.86 8.40
CA CYS A 153 3.55 4.75 8.04
C CYS A 153 2.64 5.18 9.20
N LYS A 154 2.90 4.70 10.44
CA LYS A 154 2.14 5.08 11.63
C LYS A 154 2.15 6.60 11.87
N ILE A 155 3.32 7.22 11.74
CA ILE A 155 3.47 8.67 11.87
C ILE A 155 2.69 9.39 10.77
N ALA A 156 2.82 8.97 9.51
CA ALA A 156 2.12 9.58 8.38
C ALA A 156 0.60 9.52 8.55
N ILE A 157 0.06 8.38 8.99
CA ILE A 157 -1.37 8.20 9.30
C ILE A 157 -1.80 9.16 10.40
N GLN A 158 -1.08 9.20 11.53
CA GLN A 158 -1.43 10.06 12.66
C GLN A 158 -1.44 11.55 12.29
N ILE A 159 -0.50 11.96 11.45
CA ILE A 159 -0.45 13.34 10.96
C ILE A 159 -1.63 13.58 10.01
N ALA A 160 -1.85 12.72 9.02
CA ALA A 160 -2.91 12.88 8.02
C ALA A 160 -4.33 12.91 8.65
N GLN A 161 -4.56 12.20 9.75
CA GLN A 161 -5.82 12.26 10.49
C GLN A 161 -6.09 13.62 11.14
N ARG A 162 -5.05 14.44 11.37
CA ARG A 162 -5.17 15.72 12.08
C ARG A 162 -5.20 16.95 11.19
N ILE A 163 -4.57 16.90 10.00
CA ILE A 163 -4.35 18.09 9.14
C ILE A 163 -4.94 17.97 7.74
#